data_AF-A0A1E3LMU2-F1
#
_entry.id   AF-A0A1E3LMU2-F1
#
_cell.length_a   1.000
_cell.length_b   1.000
_cell.length_c   1.000
_cell.angle_alpha   90.00
_cell.angle_beta   90.00
_cell.angle_gamma   90.00
#
_symmetry.space_group_name_H-M   'P 1'
#
loop_
_entity.id
_entity.type
_entity.pdbx_description
1 polymer ?
#
loop_
_entity_poly.entity_id
_entity_poly.type
_entity_poly.pdbx_seq_one_letter_code
_entity_poly.pdbx_strand_id
1 'polypeptide(L)'
;MKKLTVMCLVAMALAGAAVSGVVDAAQGEVEAGAGVAADAAVDRQTQVEDSLVSIFENLTLRIRYEYIQNLNDGRGFTAGRAGFTSGTDDLLQVVQEYTARKPGNALASYLPALRAVNGTDSTAGLGGFPEAWRAAATDPQMIAAQDAVNDQLYRVPSRKLANKLGLVLPLSRAALYEAGIQHGYGDDPDSVKQIAARATAQVGSTPAAGADEKTWLLTFLEMRRDDLLAPANTSSAEEWRKSVGRADAMITLFHTGNFDLTQPITVSVFGKTFQF
;
A
#
# COMPACT_ATOMS: atom_id res chain seq x y z
N MET A 1 -1.86 23.75 -13.23
CA MET A 1 -1.98 22.28 -13.17
C MET A 1 -1.93 21.89 -11.70
N LYS A 2 -3.07 21.53 -11.11
CA LYS A 2 -3.11 21.03 -9.73
C LYS A 2 -2.40 19.66 -9.75
N LYS A 3 -1.33 19.49 -8.98
CA LYS A 3 -0.72 18.17 -8.79
C LYS A 3 -1.79 17.29 -8.16
N LEU A 4 -2.28 16.29 -8.90
CA LEU A 4 -3.13 15.25 -8.31
C LEU A 4 -2.27 14.54 -7.26
N THR A 5 -2.72 14.57 -6.01
CA THR A 5 -2.10 13.75 -4.96
C THR A 5 -2.34 12.29 -5.32
N VAL A 6 -1.27 11.49 -5.36
CA VAL A 6 -1.36 10.04 -5.51
C VAL A 6 -1.94 9.49 -4.18
N MET A 7 -3.24 9.23 -4.17
CA MET A 7 -3.91 8.46 -3.10
C MET A 7 -4.15 7.06 -3.63
N CYS A 8 -3.34 6.10 -3.17
CA CYS A 8 -3.55 4.70 -3.50
C CYS A 8 -4.55 4.08 -2.54
N LEU A 9 -5.82 4.18 -2.87
CA LEU A 9 -6.82 3.29 -2.29
C LEU A 9 -6.60 1.87 -2.80
N VAL A 10 -6.97 0.84 -2.07
CA VAL A 10 -7.24 -0.45 -2.70
C VAL A 10 -8.57 -0.89 -2.11
N ALA A 11 -9.59 -0.89 -2.95
CA ALA A 11 -10.84 -1.53 -2.60
C ALA A 11 -10.59 -3.04 -2.54
N MET A 12 -10.81 -3.62 -1.36
CA MET A 12 -10.62 -5.04 -1.16
C MET A 12 -11.80 -5.77 -1.82
N ALA A 13 -11.53 -6.54 -2.86
CA ALA A 13 -12.52 -7.42 -3.46
C ALA A 13 -12.81 -8.59 -2.51
N LEU A 14 -13.77 -8.42 -1.59
CA LEU A 14 -14.38 -9.54 -0.89
C LEU A 14 -15.28 -10.29 -1.87
N ALA A 15 -14.80 -11.41 -2.40
CA ALA A 15 -15.63 -12.34 -3.16
C ALA A 15 -16.67 -12.96 -2.21
N GLY A 16 -17.87 -12.38 -2.16
CA GLY A 16 -18.99 -12.93 -1.41
C GLY A 16 -19.58 -14.15 -2.12
N ALA A 17 -19.14 -15.35 -1.75
CA ALA A 17 -19.89 -16.57 -2.05
C ALA A 17 -20.95 -16.76 -0.97
N ALA A 18 -22.22 -16.51 -1.31
CA ALA A 18 -23.34 -16.90 -0.45
C ALA A 18 -23.45 -18.43 -0.44
N VAL A 19 -22.98 -19.06 0.64
CA VAL A 19 -23.27 -20.47 0.94
C VAL A 19 -24.21 -20.50 2.13
N SER A 20 -25.44 -20.96 1.89
CA SER A 20 -26.40 -21.28 2.93
C SER A 20 -25.89 -22.45 3.77
N GLY A 21 -25.52 -22.14 5.02
CA GLY A 21 -25.76 -22.92 6.23
C GLY A 21 -25.34 -24.40 6.27
N VAL A 22 -24.14 -24.65 6.81
CA VAL A 22 -23.94 -25.54 7.96
C VAL A 22 -22.88 -24.88 8.85
N VAL A 23 -23.17 -24.74 10.14
CA VAL A 23 -22.24 -24.19 11.13
C VAL A 23 -21.10 -25.18 11.36
N ASP A 24 -19.92 -24.86 10.85
CA ASP A 24 -18.67 -25.45 11.31
C ASP A 24 -17.75 -24.31 11.76
N ALA A 25 -17.12 -24.46 12.91
CA ALA A 25 -16.31 -23.42 13.52
C ALA A 25 -15.08 -23.16 12.62
N ALA A 26 -15.10 -22.04 11.90
CA ALA A 26 -14.01 -21.64 11.00
C ALA A 26 -12.72 -21.45 11.80
N GLN A 27 -11.87 -22.48 11.79
CA GLN A 27 -10.45 -22.35 12.09
C GLN A 27 -9.87 -21.49 10.98
N GLY A 28 -9.41 -20.28 11.30
CA GLY A 28 -8.83 -19.37 10.32
C GLY A 28 -7.65 -20.03 9.62
N GLU A 29 -7.66 -20.03 8.29
CA GLU A 29 -6.53 -20.48 7.48
C GLU A 29 -5.32 -19.57 7.77
N VAL A 30 -4.24 -20.17 8.25
CA VAL A 30 -2.95 -19.49 8.45
C VAL A 30 -2.14 -19.69 7.18
N GLU A 31 -1.90 -18.63 6.41
CA GLU A 31 -0.93 -18.66 5.32
C GLU A 31 0.47 -18.49 5.93
N ALA A 32 1.14 -19.63 6.12
CA ALA A 32 2.54 -19.66 6.52
C ALA A 32 3.42 -19.43 5.29
N GLY A 33 4.20 -18.35 5.31
CA GLY A 33 5.27 -18.18 4.33
C GLY A 33 6.37 -19.19 4.62
N ALA A 34 6.68 -20.07 3.67
CA ALA A 34 8.06 -20.54 3.58
C ALA A 34 8.91 -19.28 3.48
N GLY A 35 9.74 -19.05 4.52
CA GLY A 35 10.47 -17.80 4.74
C GLY A 35 10.85 -17.17 3.41
N VAL A 36 10.41 -15.93 3.21
CA VAL A 36 10.60 -15.14 1.98
C VAL A 36 11.90 -15.59 1.36
N ALA A 37 11.85 -16.25 0.20
CA ALA A 37 13.05 -16.70 -0.48
C ALA A 37 13.93 -15.45 -0.56
N ALA A 38 14.99 -15.45 0.25
CA ALA A 38 15.80 -14.27 0.45
C ALA A 38 16.41 -13.98 -0.91
N ASP A 39 15.86 -13.00 -1.61
CA ASP A 39 16.63 -12.36 -2.64
C ASP A 39 17.74 -11.66 -1.85
N ALA A 40 18.93 -12.26 -1.86
CA ALA A 40 20.01 -12.01 -0.89
C ALA A 40 20.55 -10.56 -0.94
N ALA A 41 19.99 -9.71 -1.80
CA ALA A 41 20.31 -8.30 -1.96
C ALA A 41 19.34 -7.34 -1.22
N VAL A 42 18.14 -7.78 -0.82
CA VAL A 42 17.12 -6.90 -0.21
C VAL A 42 17.22 -6.95 1.31
N ASP A 43 17.32 -5.79 1.96
CA ASP A 43 17.44 -5.71 3.41
C ASP A 43 16.15 -6.19 4.13
N ARG A 44 16.31 -6.68 5.37
CA ARG A 44 15.21 -7.24 6.18
C ARG A 44 14.05 -6.27 6.38
N GLN A 45 14.31 -4.97 6.57
CA GLN A 45 13.25 -3.97 6.75
C GLN A 45 12.40 -3.87 5.48
N THR A 46 13.05 -3.81 4.32
CA THR A 46 12.38 -3.77 3.03
C THR A 46 11.52 -5.02 2.79
N GLN A 47 12.02 -6.21 3.17
CA GLN A 47 11.23 -7.45 3.06
C GLN A 47 9.97 -7.42 3.94
N VAL A 48 10.08 -6.94 5.20
CA VAL A 48 8.91 -6.83 6.09
C VAL A 48 7.90 -5.85 5.52
N GLU A 49 8.37 -4.68 5.09
CA GLU A 49 7.53 -3.66 4.47
C GLU A 49 6.76 -4.20 3.26
N ASP A 50 7.44 -4.95 2.40
CA ASP A 50 6.83 -5.52 1.21
C ASP A 50 5.81 -6.62 1.54
N SER A 51 6.08 -7.46 2.55
CA SER A 51 5.09 -8.42 3.04
C SER A 51 3.88 -7.73 3.67
N LEU A 52 4.06 -6.66 4.47
CA LEU A 52 2.95 -5.91 5.05
C LEU A 52 2.08 -5.26 3.98
N VAL A 53 2.70 -4.58 3.01
CA VAL A 53 1.97 -4.01 1.86
C VAL A 53 1.21 -5.12 1.13
N SER A 54 1.89 -6.23 0.79
CA SER A 54 1.26 -7.35 0.10
C SER A 54 0.08 -7.97 0.85
N ILE A 55 0.19 -8.12 2.18
CA ILE A 55 -0.90 -8.64 3.02
C ILE A 55 -2.10 -7.69 2.95
N PHE A 56 -1.86 -6.39 3.08
CA PHE A 56 -2.95 -5.42 3.13
C PHE A 56 -3.57 -5.12 1.78
N GLU A 57 -2.81 -5.18 0.68
CA GLU A 57 -3.35 -4.97 -0.66
C GLU A 57 -3.96 -6.24 -1.28
N ASN A 58 -3.36 -7.40 -1.00
CA ASN A 58 -3.66 -8.62 -1.77
C ASN A 58 -3.85 -9.88 -0.93
N LEU A 59 -3.85 -9.78 0.42
CA LEU A 59 -4.05 -10.91 1.32
C LEU A 59 -3.09 -12.09 1.03
N THR A 60 -1.82 -11.79 0.78
CA THR A 60 -0.77 -12.77 0.54
C THR A 60 0.58 -12.20 0.95
N LEU A 61 1.57 -13.06 1.20
CA LEU A 61 2.92 -12.66 1.62
C LEU A 61 3.83 -12.18 0.47
N ARG A 62 3.41 -12.35 -0.78
CA ARG A 62 4.22 -12.05 -1.96
C ARG A 62 3.58 -10.98 -2.82
N ILE A 63 4.37 -9.97 -3.15
CA ILE A 63 4.01 -8.90 -4.07
C ILE A 63 3.43 -9.48 -5.38
N ARG A 64 2.23 -9.02 -5.74
CA ARG A 64 1.49 -9.45 -6.94
C ARG A 64 1.73 -8.46 -8.09
N TYR A 65 2.89 -8.54 -8.73
CA TYR A 65 3.25 -7.67 -9.86
C TYR A 65 2.25 -7.74 -11.02
N GLU A 66 1.59 -8.87 -11.20
CA GLU A 66 0.63 -9.13 -12.25
C GLU A 66 -0.80 -8.73 -11.91
N TYR A 67 -1.08 -8.36 -10.65
CA TYR A 67 -2.43 -7.94 -10.25
C TYR A 67 -2.90 -6.78 -11.12
N ILE A 68 -4.13 -6.85 -11.62
CA ILE A 68 -4.81 -5.75 -12.30
C ILE A 68 -6.32 -6.01 -12.32
N GLN A 69 -7.08 -5.01 -11.87
CA GLN A 69 -8.54 -5.05 -11.83
C GLN A 69 -9.12 -3.64 -11.86
N ASN A 70 -10.25 -3.43 -12.52
CA ASN A 70 -11.07 -2.25 -12.27
C ASN A 70 -12.00 -2.57 -11.10
N LEU A 71 -11.76 -1.92 -9.97
CA LEU A 71 -12.51 -2.13 -8.73
C LEU A 71 -13.84 -1.35 -8.71
N ASN A 72 -14.06 -0.49 -9.71
CA ASN A 72 -15.20 0.43 -9.81
C ASN A 72 -15.29 1.39 -8.61
N ASP A 73 -14.14 1.81 -8.08
CA ASP A 73 -14.00 2.73 -6.94
C ASP A 73 -13.62 4.16 -7.36
N GLY A 74 -13.83 4.50 -8.64
CA GLY A 74 -13.59 5.83 -9.17
C GLY A 74 -12.14 6.11 -9.59
N ARG A 75 -11.29 5.08 -9.74
CA ARG A 75 -9.86 5.25 -10.09
C ARG A 75 -9.42 4.48 -11.35
N GLY A 76 -10.38 3.82 -12.00
CA GLY A 76 -10.14 2.99 -13.18
C GLY A 76 -9.45 1.67 -12.80
N PHE A 77 -8.44 1.27 -13.56
CA PHE A 77 -7.66 0.08 -13.23
C PHE A 77 -6.73 0.34 -12.04
N THR A 78 -6.69 -0.61 -11.10
CA THR A 78 -5.74 -0.73 -9.99
C THR A 78 -4.83 -1.92 -10.27
N ALA A 79 -3.50 -1.76 -10.22
CA ALA A 79 -2.56 -2.77 -10.69
C ALA A 79 -1.22 -2.81 -9.94
N GLY A 80 -0.58 -3.98 -9.98
CA GLY A 80 0.80 -4.18 -9.56
C GLY A 80 1.06 -4.09 -8.06
N ARG A 81 2.34 -3.99 -7.72
CA ARG A 81 2.88 -4.17 -6.37
C ARG A 81 2.32 -3.26 -5.29
N ALA A 82 1.82 -2.10 -5.69
CA ALA A 82 1.39 -1.04 -4.78
C ALA A 82 -0.02 -0.55 -5.13
N GLY A 83 -0.78 -1.25 -5.98
CA GLY A 83 -2.12 -0.83 -6.39
C GLY A 83 -2.14 0.43 -7.27
N PHE A 84 -1.13 0.61 -8.14
CA PHE A 84 -1.05 1.77 -9.05
C PHE A 84 -2.32 1.93 -9.87
N THR A 85 -2.84 3.16 -10.04
CA THR A 85 -4.08 3.36 -10.79
C THR A 85 -3.99 4.18 -12.06
N SER A 86 -4.83 3.85 -13.03
CA SER A 86 -4.95 4.62 -14.27
C SER A 86 -5.45 6.04 -14.03
N GLY A 87 -6.26 6.25 -12.99
CA GLY A 87 -6.84 7.54 -12.64
C GLY A 87 -5.93 8.45 -11.81
N THR A 88 -4.88 7.92 -11.19
CA THR A 88 -4.00 8.66 -10.25
C THR A 88 -2.56 8.83 -10.73
N ASP A 89 -2.33 8.77 -12.04
CA ASP A 89 -1.04 8.98 -12.73
C ASP A 89 0.05 7.93 -12.49
N ASP A 90 0.07 7.26 -11.35
CA ASP A 90 1.12 6.31 -10.97
C ASP A 90 1.17 5.06 -11.86
N LEU A 91 0.04 4.55 -12.35
CA LEU A 91 0.06 3.46 -13.35
C LEU A 91 0.65 3.91 -14.69
N LEU A 92 0.38 5.15 -15.10
CA LEU A 92 0.99 5.74 -16.28
C LEU A 92 2.52 5.86 -16.09
N GLN A 93 2.99 6.27 -14.91
CA GLN A 93 4.42 6.34 -14.59
C GLN A 93 5.09 4.96 -14.67
N VAL A 94 4.44 3.88 -14.22
CA VAL A 94 4.98 2.52 -14.37
C VAL A 94 5.17 2.15 -15.83
N VAL A 95 4.17 2.40 -16.69
CA VAL A 95 4.28 2.05 -18.11
C VAL A 95 5.32 2.93 -18.82
N GLN A 96 5.48 4.18 -18.41
CA GLN A 96 6.55 5.06 -18.90
C GLN A 96 7.93 4.53 -18.51
N GLU A 97 8.12 4.18 -17.24
CA GLU A 97 9.38 3.64 -16.71
C GLU A 97 9.72 2.30 -17.39
N TYR A 98 8.75 1.40 -17.54
CA TYR A 98 8.95 0.15 -18.27
C TYR A 98 9.32 0.40 -19.74
N THR A 99 8.71 1.40 -20.38
CA THR A 99 9.04 1.78 -21.76
C THR A 99 10.42 2.42 -21.90
N ALA A 100 10.87 3.17 -20.89
CA ALA A 100 12.24 3.67 -20.86
C ALA A 100 13.27 2.53 -20.71
N ARG A 101 12.97 1.53 -19.87
CA ARG A 101 13.83 0.34 -19.65
C ARG A 101 13.83 -0.61 -20.84
N LYS A 102 12.68 -0.78 -21.48
CA LYS A 102 12.47 -1.68 -22.61
C LYS A 102 11.61 -1.00 -23.69
N PRO A 103 12.24 -0.23 -24.59
CA PRO A 103 11.53 0.39 -25.71
C PRO A 103 10.79 -0.64 -26.56
N GLY A 104 9.56 -0.32 -27.00
CA GLY A 104 8.75 -1.21 -27.84
C GLY A 104 8.11 -2.40 -27.11
N ASN A 105 8.07 -2.39 -25.76
CA ASN A 105 7.34 -3.39 -25.00
C ASN A 105 5.82 -3.37 -25.29
N ALA A 106 5.13 -4.45 -24.90
CA ALA A 106 3.70 -4.64 -25.18
C ALA A 106 2.77 -3.59 -24.54
N LEU A 107 3.21 -2.86 -23.51
CA LEU A 107 2.42 -1.82 -22.86
C LEU A 107 2.61 -0.44 -23.48
N ALA A 108 3.65 -0.22 -24.29
CA ALA A 108 3.99 1.09 -24.84
C ALA A 108 2.88 1.69 -25.72
N SER A 109 2.13 0.85 -26.44
CA SER A 109 1.01 1.28 -27.29
C SER A 109 -0.17 1.85 -26.49
N TYR A 110 -0.28 1.55 -25.20
CA TYR A 110 -1.34 2.06 -24.32
C TYR A 110 -1.02 3.42 -23.71
N LEU A 111 0.21 3.93 -23.83
CA LEU A 111 0.61 5.22 -23.25
C LEU A 111 -0.30 6.40 -23.66
N PRO A 112 -0.76 6.53 -24.93
CA PRO A 112 -1.71 7.58 -25.29
C PRO A 112 -3.05 7.46 -24.55
N ALA A 113 -3.59 6.24 -24.44
CA ALA A 113 -4.85 5.99 -23.73
C ALA A 113 -4.71 6.24 -22.22
N LEU A 114 -3.63 5.76 -21.59
CA LEU A 114 -3.33 6.02 -20.18
C LEU A 114 -3.24 7.52 -19.88
N ARG A 115 -2.60 8.32 -20.76
CA ARG A 115 -2.58 9.79 -20.61
C ARG A 115 -3.98 10.40 -20.74
N ALA A 116 -4.83 9.87 -21.61
CA ALA A 116 -6.16 10.41 -21.87
C ALA A 116 -7.13 10.14 -20.71
N VAL A 117 -7.00 8.99 -20.03
CA VAL A 117 -7.88 8.62 -18.91
C VAL A 117 -7.38 9.12 -17.55
N ASN A 118 -6.13 9.55 -17.45
CA ASN A 118 -5.53 10.04 -16.21
C ASN A 118 -6.35 11.19 -15.58
N GLY A 119 -6.60 11.11 -14.28
CA GLY A 119 -7.50 12.00 -13.55
C GLY A 119 -8.98 11.62 -13.63
N THR A 120 -9.32 10.48 -14.25
CA THR A 120 -10.69 9.93 -14.34
C THR A 120 -10.69 8.43 -14.02
N ASP A 121 -11.88 7.83 -13.88
CA ASP A 121 -12.06 6.38 -13.75
C ASP A 121 -12.25 5.66 -15.10
N SER A 122 -12.13 6.39 -16.22
CA SER A 122 -12.35 5.85 -17.55
C SER A 122 -11.32 4.78 -17.90
N THR A 123 -11.77 3.75 -18.61
CA THR A 123 -10.90 2.71 -19.20
C THR A 123 -10.93 2.74 -20.73
N ALA A 124 -11.39 3.85 -21.31
CA ALA A 124 -11.46 4.03 -22.76
C ALA A 124 -10.08 3.85 -23.42
N GLY A 125 -10.02 3.01 -24.45
CA GLY A 125 -8.76 2.68 -25.14
C GLY A 125 -7.86 1.66 -24.42
N LEU A 126 -8.29 1.11 -23.27
CA LEU A 126 -7.53 0.14 -22.46
C LEU A 126 -8.10 -1.29 -22.51
N GLY A 127 -8.93 -1.62 -23.50
CA GLY A 127 -9.71 -2.88 -23.54
C GLY A 127 -8.90 -4.20 -23.51
N GLY A 128 -7.62 -4.19 -23.88
CA GLY A 128 -6.71 -5.36 -23.75
C GLY A 128 -5.53 -5.12 -22.79
N PHE A 129 -5.56 -4.00 -22.06
CA PHE A 129 -4.49 -3.61 -21.17
C PHE A 129 -4.32 -4.60 -19.99
N PRO A 130 -5.39 -5.14 -19.36
CA PRO A 130 -5.23 -6.12 -18.28
C PRO A 130 -4.49 -7.39 -18.69
N GLU A 131 -4.75 -7.92 -19.88
CA GLU A 131 -4.09 -9.11 -20.42
C GLU A 131 -2.62 -8.81 -20.72
N ALA A 132 -2.36 -7.67 -21.38
CA ALA A 132 -1.01 -7.23 -21.69
C ALA A 132 -0.19 -6.98 -20.40
N TRP A 133 -0.80 -6.42 -19.36
CA TRP A 133 -0.18 -6.19 -18.06
C TRP A 133 0.26 -7.49 -17.41
N ARG A 134 -0.65 -8.48 -17.31
CA ARG A 134 -0.34 -9.79 -16.74
C ARG A 134 0.78 -10.49 -17.49
N ALA A 135 0.78 -10.41 -18.82
CA ALA A 135 1.85 -10.97 -19.64
C ALA A 135 3.20 -10.26 -19.37
N ALA A 136 3.19 -8.93 -19.32
CA ALA A 136 4.38 -8.11 -19.06
C ALA A 136 4.95 -8.30 -17.65
N ALA A 137 4.13 -8.65 -16.65
CA ALA A 137 4.56 -8.82 -15.27
C ALA A 137 5.54 -9.99 -15.03
N THR A 138 5.76 -10.84 -16.05
CA THR A 138 6.81 -11.87 -16.04
C THR A 138 8.18 -11.34 -16.50
N ASP A 139 8.23 -10.14 -17.08
CA ASP A 139 9.45 -9.50 -17.55
C ASP A 139 10.21 -8.84 -16.37
N PRO A 140 11.48 -9.18 -16.14
CA PRO A 140 12.29 -8.53 -15.09
C PRO A 140 12.35 -7.00 -15.21
N GLN A 141 12.28 -6.44 -16.42
CA GLN A 141 12.26 -4.98 -16.61
C GLN A 141 10.92 -4.34 -16.20
N MET A 142 9.81 -5.09 -16.29
CA MET A 142 8.51 -4.64 -15.81
C MET A 142 8.46 -4.68 -14.28
N ILE A 143 9.01 -5.74 -13.67
CA ILE A 143 9.16 -5.86 -12.21
C ILE A 143 10.00 -4.69 -11.69
N ALA A 144 11.18 -4.47 -12.28
CA ALA A 144 12.07 -3.36 -11.90
C ALA A 144 11.43 -1.97 -12.11
N ALA A 145 10.55 -1.81 -13.10
CA ALA A 145 9.81 -0.56 -13.30
C ALA A 145 8.79 -0.32 -12.17
N GLN A 146 8.05 -1.36 -11.77
CA GLN A 146 7.14 -1.26 -10.63
C GLN A 146 7.87 -0.93 -9.33
N ASP A 147 9.01 -1.56 -9.08
CA ASP A 147 9.85 -1.29 -7.91
C ASP A 147 10.37 0.14 -7.90
N ALA A 148 10.88 0.62 -9.04
CA ALA A 148 11.40 1.99 -9.16
C ALA A 148 10.32 3.04 -8.91
N VAL A 149 9.12 2.87 -9.46
CA VAL A 149 8.00 3.80 -9.23
C VAL A 149 7.52 3.73 -7.79
N ASN A 150 7.43 2.54 -7.19
CA ASN A 150 7.12 2.40 -5.78
C ASN A 150 8.12 3.14 -4.88
N ASP A 151 9.41 2.98 -5.17
CA ASP A 151 10.46 3.63 -4.40
C ASP A 151 10.41 5.15 -4.55
N GLN A 152 10.20 5.64 -5.78
CA GLN A 152 10.07 7.06 -6.07
C GLN A 152 8.88 7.70 -5.35
N LEU A 153 7.70 7.08 -5.41
CA LEU A 153 6.45 7.67 -4.96
C LEU A 153 6.14 7.41 -3.48
N TYR A 154 6.60 6.27 -2.94
CA TYR A 154 6.21 5.82 -1.60
C TYR A 154 7.40 5.59 -0.67
N ARG A 155 8.37 4.75 -1.06
CA ARG A 155 9.43 4.34 -0.12
C ARG A 155 10.37 5.49 0.21
N VAL A 156 10.93 6.18 -0.79
CA VAL A 156 11.86 7.28 -0.57
C VAL A 156 11.19 8.43 0.20
N PRO A 157 9.95 8.86 -0.12
CA PRO A 157 9.21 9.82 0.71
C PRO A 157 9.00 9.35 2.16
N SER A 158 8.66 8.08 2.37
CA SER A 158 8.54 7.48 3.71
C SER A 158 9.82 7.62 4.51
N ARG A 159 10.95 7.19 3.91
CA ARG A 159 12.27 7.23 4.56
C ARG A 159 12.66 8.66 4.91
N LYS A 160 12.42 9.63 4.02
CA LYS A 160 12.66 11.06 4.28
C LYS A 160 11.83 11.57 5.46
N LEU A 161 10.54 11.23 5.50
CA LEU A 161 9.65 11.65 6.59
C LEU A 161 10.05 10.99 7.93
N ALA A 162 10.32 9.68 7.93
CA ALA A 162 10.79 8.95 9.10
C ALA A 162 12.08 9.56 9.67
N ASN A 163 13.06 9.85 8.81
CA ASN A 163 14.31 10.48 9.22
C ASN A 163 14.10 11.89 9.79
N LYS A 164 13.21 12.69 9.18
CA LYS A 164 12.84 14.03 9.69
C LYS A 164 12.20 13.96 11.08
N LEU A 165 11.38 12.95 11.32
CA LEU A 165 10.70 12.72 12.60
C LEU A 165 11.62 12.08 13.65
N GLY A 166 12.75 11.49 13.24
CA GLY A 166 13.66 10.76 14.12
C GLY A 166 13.21 9.33 14.45
N LEU A 167 12.42 8.70 13.57
CA LEU A 167 11.95 7.34 13.77
C LEU A 167 13.07 6.33 13.50
N VAL A 168 13.47 5.60 14.54
CA VAL A 168 14.51 4.57 14.46
C VAL A 168 13.94 3.16 14.58
N LEU A 169 12.75 2.99 15.15
CA LEU A 169 12.15 1.67 15.31
C LEU A 169 11.70 1.11 13.94
N PRO A 170 12.08 -0.13 13.59
CA PRO A 170 11.60 -0.86 12.41
C PRO A 170 10.08 -0.80 12.23
N LEU A 171 9.31 -1.01 13.31
CA LEU A 171 7.84 -0.96 13.28
C LEU A 171 7.31 0.44 12.92
N SER A 172 7.87 1.51 13.47
CA SER A 172 7.46 2.88 13.15
C SER A 172 7.67 3.20 11.67
N ARG A 173 8.81 2.76 11.12
CA ARG A 173 9.18 2.98 9.73
C ARG A 173 8.27 2.18 8.78
N ALA A 174 7.94 0.94 9.14
CA ALA A 174 7.00 0.12 8.38
C ALA A 174 5.58 0.71 8.41
N ALA A 175 5.09 1.15 9.58
CA ALA A 175 3.80 1.79 9.73
C ALA A 175 3.68 3.07 8.90
N LEU A 176 4.73 3.89 8.87
CA LEU A 176 4.73 5.12 8.08
C LEU A 176 4.74 4.83 6.57
N TYR A 177 5.53 3.85 6.14
CA TYR A 177 5.60 3.46 4.72
C TYR A 177 4.26 2.94 4.22
N GLU A 178 3.69 1.98 4.94
CA GLU A 178 2.43 1.34 4.56
C GLU A 178 1.25 2.31 4.64
N ALA A 179 1.18 3.18 5.65
CA ALA A 179 0.20 4.27 5.67
C ALA A 179 0.39 5.20 4.47
N GLY A 180 1.63 5.50 4.07
CA GLY A 180 1.90 6.34 2.92
C GLY A 180 1.54 5.74 1.57
N ILE A 181 1.42 4.41 1.45
CA ILE A 181 0.80 3.77 0.28
C ILE A 181 -0.65 4.23 0.21
N GLN A 182 -1.40 4.06 1.31
CA GLN A 182 -2.84 4.33 1.34
C GLN A 182 -3.20 5.83 1.27
N HIS A 183 -2.52 6.63 2.09
CA HIS A 183 -2.81 8.04 2.31
C HIS A 183 -2.01 8.96 1.38
N GLY A 184 -0.97 8.45 0.72
CA GLY A 184 -0.06 9.27 -0.07
C GLY A 184 0.78 10.25 0.77
N TYR A 185 1.71 10.92 0.09
CA TYR A 185 2.62 11.92 0.67
C TYR A 185 2.30 13.34 0.19
N GLY A 186 1.05 13.60 -0.17
CA GLY A 186 0.57 14.93 -0.51
C GLY A 186 0.45 15.85 0.69
N ASP A 187 -0.38 16.89 0.55
CA ASP A 187 -0.65 17.87 1.60
C ASP A 187 -2.15 17.95 1.92
N ASP A 188 -2.98 17.05 1.39
CA ASP A 188 -4.40 16.95 1.74
C ASP A 188 -4.60 16.52 3.20
N PRO A 189 -5.77 16.80 3.81
CA PRO A 189 -5.99 16.59 5.24
C PRO A 189 -5.78 15.15 5.71
N ASP A 190 -6.02 14.17 4.83
CA ASP A 190 -5.92 12.76 5.14
C ASP A 190 -4.54 12.17 4.76
N SER A 191 -3.61 12.98 4.25
CA SER A 191 -2.27 12.52 3.85
C SER A 191 -1.44 12.07 5.06
N VAL A 192 -0.50 11.14 4.81
CA VAL A 192 0.35 10.58 5.88
C VAL A 192 1.16 11.65 6.63
N LYS A 193 1.50 12.75 5.93
CA LYS A 193 2.19 13.90 6.53
C LYS A 193 1.31 14.63 7.53
N GLN A 194 0.02 14.83 7.21
CA GLN A 194 -0.92 15.51 8.11
C GLN A 194 -1.27 14.63 9.32
N ILE A 195 -1.41 13.32 9.12
CA ILE A 195 -1.55 12.35 10.24
C ILE A 195 -0.33 12.44 11.17
N ALA A 196 0.88 12.35 10.62
CA ALA A 196 2.12 12.47 11.39
C ALA A 196 2.26 13.83 12.11
N ALA A 197 1.83 14.92 11.48
CA ALA A 197 1.83 16.25 12.09
C ALA A 197 0.87 16.35 13.28
N ARG A 198 -0.36 15.83 13.14
CA ARG A 198 -1.32 15.77 14.25
C ARG A 198 -0.82 14.90 15.39
N ALA A 199 -0.22 13.73 15.09
CA ALA A 199 0.34 12.87 16.12
C ALA A 199 1.48 13.56 16.88
N THR A 200 2.36 14.24 16.15
CA THR A 200 3.44 15.07 16.73
C THR A 200 2.88 16.18 17.63
N ALA A 201 1.81 16.87 17.21
CA ALA A 201 1.20 17.92 18.00
C ALA A 201 0.55 17.38 19.29
N GLN A 202 -0.09 16.20 19.21
CA GLN A 202 -0.72 15.54 20.35
C GLN A 202 0.33 15.06 21.38
N VAL A 203 1.45 14.53 20.91
CA VAL A 203 2.56 14.07 21.77
C VAL A 203 3.38 15.25 22.31
N GLY A 204 3.39 16.38 21.59
CA GLY A 204 4.05 17.63 21.95
C GLY A 204 5.38 17.86 21.24
N SER A 205 6.04 16.83 20.70
CA SER A 205 7.24 16.96 19.87
C SER A 205 7.48 15.70 19.03
N THR A 206 8.48 15.74 18.14
CA THR A 206 8.91 14.56 17.37
C THR A 206 9.87 13.70 18.20
N PRO A 207 10.05 12.41 17.84
CA PRO A 207 11.12 11.60 18.44
C PRO A 207 12.53 12.20 18.29
N ALA A 208 12.82 12.85 17.16
CA ALA A 208 14.06 13.61 16.97
C ALA A 208 14.25 14.77 17.98
N ALA A 209 13.15 15.28 18.54
CA ALA A 209 13.14 16.35 19.54
C ALA A 209 12.94 15.81 20.98
N GLY A 210 13.01 14.49 21.18
CA GLY A 210 13.00 13.86 22.49
C GLY A 210 11.66 13.25 22.94
N ALA A 211 10.63 13.23 22.08
CA ALA A 211 9.43 12.45 22.38
C ALA A 211 9.72 10.94 22.40
N ASP A 212 8.99 10.20 23.23
CA ASP A 212 9.03 8.73 23.22
C ASP A 212 8.45 8.20 21.90
N GLU A 213 9.26 7.46 21.13
CA GLU A 213 8.88 7.00 19.80
C GLU A 213 7.70 6.03 19.83
N LYS A 214 7.56 5.21 20.87
CA LYS A 214 6.46 4.25 21.00
C LYS A 214 5.14 4.97 21.25
N THR A 215 5.15 5.98 22.11
CA THR A 215 4.02 6.87 22.35
C THR A 215 3.63 7.56 21.05
N TRP A 216 4.61 8.11 20.31
CA TRP A 216 4.35 8.73 19.01
C TRP A 216 3.76 7.76 17.99
N LEU A 217 4.29 6.53 17.90
CA LEU A 217 3.81 5.50 16.99
C LEU A 217 2.36 5.12 17.29
N LEU A 218 2.02 4.85 18.55
CA LEU A 218 0.64 4.49 18.91
C LEU A 218 -0.34 5.62 18.56
N THR A 219 0.00 6.87 18.92
CA THR A 219 -0.81 8.03 18.56
C THR A 219 -0.98 8.19 17.05
N PHE A 220 0.08 7.97 16.27
CA PHE A 220 0.01 8.01 14.81
C PHE A 220 -0.94 6.92 14.26
N LEU A 221 -0.85 5.70 14.77
CA LEU A 221 -1.72 4.58 14.34
C LEU A 221 -3.19 4.82 14.69
N GLU A 222 -3.47 5.35 15.89
CA GLU A 222 -4.83 5.70 16.32
C GLU A 222 -5.42 6.81 15.45
N MET A 223 -4.66 7.87 15.16
CA MET A 223 -5.11 8.94 14.27
C MET A 223 -5.35 8.46 12.83
N ARG A 224 -4.48 7.57 12.33
CA ARG A 224 -4.70 6.95 11.03
C ARG A 224 -6.00 6.16 11.02
N ARG A 225 -6.23 5.36 12.07
CA ARG A 225 -7.46 4.57 12.21
C ARG A 225 -8.70 5.47 12.20
N ASP A 226 -8.65 6.60 12.90
CA ASP A 226 -9.73 7.58 12.93
C ASP A 226 -9.98 8.19 11.54
N ASP A 227 -8.94 8.53 10.80
CA ASP A 227 -9.08 9.03 9.41
C ASP A 227 -9.67 7.97 8.47
N LEU A 228 -9.34 6.68 8.64
CA LEU A 228 -9.98 5.61 7.87
C LEU A 228 -11.47 5.45 8.22
N LEU A 229 -11.85 5.74 9.47
CA LEU A 229 -13.24 5.68 9.92
C LEU A 229 -14.06 6.91 9.52
N ALA A 230 -13.42 8.08 9.47
CA ALA A 230 -14.04 9.37 9.22
C ALA A 230 -13.12 10.28 8.39
N PRO A 231 -12.87 9.96 7.11
CA PRO A 231 -11.96 10.74 6.28
C PRO A 231 -12.51 12.11 5.96
N ALA A 232 -11.61 13.09 5.81
CA ALA A 232 -11.96 14.40 5.31
C ALA A 232 -12.45 14.34 3.86
N ASN A 233 -11.87 13.47 3.03
CA ASN A 233 -12.39 13.19 1.71
C ASN A 233 -13.54 12.17 1.77
N THR A 234 -14.77 12.67 1.63
CA THR A 234 -15.97 11.85 1.73
C THR A 234 -16.23 10.97 0.50
N SER A 235 -15.59 11.24 -0.65
CA SER A 235 -15.83 10.45 -1.87
C SER A 235 -15.32 9.01 -1.77
N SER A 236 -14.34 8.77 -0.89
CA SER A 236 -13.75 7.45 -0.64
C SER A 236 -14.10 6.88 0.74
N ALA A 237 -14.98 7.54 1.51
CA ALA A 237 -15.23 7.19 2.92
C ALA A 237 -15.77 5.77 3.15
N GLU A 238 -16.58 5.24 2.21
CA GLU A 238 -17.07 3.87 2.33
C GLU A 238 -15.94 2.85 2.15
N GLU A 239 -15.11 3.01 1.12
CA GLU A 239 -13.96 2.14 0.87
C GLU A 239 -12.89 2.24 1.95
N TRP A 240 -12.65 3.45 2.49
CA TRP A 240 -11.70 3.65 3.59
C TRP A 240 -12.13 2.89 4.85
N ARG A 241 -13.41 2.96 5.21
CA ARG A 241 -13.94 2.23 6.36
C ARG A 241 -13.78 0.72 6.23
N LYS A 242 -13.92 0.17 5.01
CA LYS A 242 -13.69 -1.26 4.74
C LYS A 242 -12.23 -1.67 4.99
N SER A 243 -11.30 -0.72 4.94
CA SER A 243 -9.87 -0.94 5.10
C SER A 243 -9.32 -0.68 6.51
N VAL A 244 -10.16 -0.25 7.47
CA VAL A 244 -9.72 0.10 8.85
C VAL A 244 -8.92 -1.01 9.54
N GLY A 245 -9.19 -2.27 9.17
CA GLY A 245 -8.46 -3.44 9.67
C GLY A 245 -6.94 -3.36 9.48
N ARG A 246 -6.44 -2.61 8.48
CA ARG A 246 -5.00 -2.36 8.28
C ARG A 246 -4.40 -1.63 9.48
N ALA A 247 -5.04 -0.56 9.94
CA ALA A 247 -4.61 0.19 11.11
C ALA A 247 -4.75 -0.66 12.39
N ASP A 248 -5.86 -1.41 12.53
CA ASP A 248 -6.07 -2.33 13.66
C ASP A 248 -4.97 -3.41 13.75
N ALA A 249 -4.54 -3.95 12.60
CA ALA A 249 -3.48 -4.94 12.52
C ALA A 249 -2.12 -4.34 12.94
N MET A 250 -1.80 -3.11 12.53
CA MET A 250 -0.58 -2.43 12.95
C MET A 250 -0.60 -2.06 14.44
N ILE A 251 -1.75 -1.68 15.00
CA ILE A 251 -1.94 -1.48 16.45
C ILE A 251 -1.76 -2.81 17.19
N THR A 252 -2.26 -3.91 16.65
CA THR A 252 -2.04 -5.24 17.22
C THR A 252 -0.55 -5.58 17.24
N LEU A 253 0.18 -5.34 16.15
CA LEU A 253 1.64 -5.51 16.10
C LEU A 253 2.36 -4.64 17.14
N PHE A 254 1.93 -3.39 17.32
CA PHE A 254 2.46 -2.52 18.37
C PHE A 254 2.36 -3.17 19.76
N HIS A 255 1.21 -3.76 20.08
CA HIS A 255 0.97 -4.41 21.37
C HIS A 255 1.75 -5.72 21.57
N THR A 256 2.28 -6.34 20.51
CA THR A 256 3.19 -7.50 20.66
C THR A 256 4.55 -7.12 21.26
N GLY A 257 4.94 -5.85 21.17
CA GLY A 257 6.27 -5.39 21.58
C GLY A 257 7.41 -5.76 20.61
N ASN A 258 7.12 -6.35 19.45
CA ASN A 258 8.10 -6.68 18.41
C ASN A 258 8.50 -5.44 17.58
N PHE A 259 8.96 -4.38 18.25
CA PHE A 259 9.30 -3.09 17.61
C PHE A 259 10.43 -3.19 16.59
N ASP A 260 11.33 -4.16 16.78
CA ASP A 260 12.48 -4.41 15.91
C ASP A 260 12.14 -5.31 14.70
N LEU A 261 10.94 -5.92 14.67
CA LEU A 261 10.50 -6.82 13.60
C LEU A 261 11.46 -8.01 13.37
N THR A 262 12.11 -8.49 14.43
CA THR A 262 13.12 -9.56 14.41
C THR A 262 12.56 -10.93 14.76
N GLN A 263 11.44 -10.98 15.48
CA GLN A 263 10.69 -12.22 15.76
C GLN A 263 9.65 -12.48 14.66
N PRO A 264 9.13 -13.72 14.55
CA PRO A 264 8.02 -14.01 13.64
C PRO A 264 6.90 -12.97 13.79
N ILE A 265 6.48 -12.42 12.66
CA ILE A 265 5.46 -11.38 12.58
C ILE A 265 4.16 -12.08 12.23
N THR A 266 3.18 -11.98 13.11
CA THR A 266 1.83 -12.47 12.86
C THR A 266 0.91 -11.30 12.57
N VAL A 267 0.26 -11.31 11.40
CA VAL A 267 -0.69 -10.28 10.98
C VAL A 267 -2.04 -10.94 10.77
N SER A 268 -3.04 -10.54 11.55
CA SER A 268 -4.43 -10.95 11.35
C SER A 268 -5.21 -9.76 10.81
N VAL A 269 -5.78 -9.91 9.61
CA VAL A 269 -6.51 -8.85 8.94
C VAL A 269 -7.58 -9.44 8.03
N PHE A 270 -8.76 -8.82 8.01
CA PHE A 270 -9.89 -9.22 7.16
C PHE A 270 -10.25 -10.72 7.22
N GLY A 271 -10.16 -11.31 8.42
CA GLY A 271 -10.49 -12.72 8.68
C GLY A 271 -9.41 -13.74 8.29
N LYS A 272 -8.24 -13.28 7.83
CA LYS A 272 -7.08 -14.15 7.52
C LYS A 272 -5.91 -13.87 8.47
N THR A 273 -5.05 -14.86 8.65
CA THR A 273 -3.83 -14.72 9.45
C THR A 273 -2.60 -15.13 8.62
N PHE A 274 -1.56 -14.31 8.70
CA PHE A 274 -0.30 -14.48 7.99
C PHE A 274 0.85 -14.52 8.99
N GLN A 275 1.87 -15.33 8.71
CA GLN A 275 3.09 -15.40 9.52
C GLN A 275 4.35 -15.43 8.66
N PHE A 276 5.34 -14.59 8.98
CA PHE A 276 6.61 -14.44 8.25
C PHE A 276 7.73 -13.79 9.09
#